data_AF-A0A3A8PG35-F1
#
_entry.id   AF-A0A3A8PG35-F1
#
_cell.length_a   1.000
_cell.length_b   1.000
_cell.length_c   1.000
_cell.angle_alpha   90.00
_cell.angle_beta   90.00
_cell.angle_gamma   90.00
#
_symmetry.space_group_name_H-M   'P 1'
#
loop_
_entity.id
_entity.type
_entity.pdbx_description
1 polymer ?
#
loop_
_entity_poly.entity_id
_entity_poly.type
_entity_poly.pdbx_seq_one_letter_code
_entity_poly.pdbx_strand_id
1 'polypeptide(L)'
;MDDVKAARWMRTEFRKEAVDESDRPRYLLLLGDLDGLSLELQQVLSTNAFVGRLVFPSADGYEAYCSKVLKWESSPYQGQVRPRALLYTSKDGTSATDLAYDVLMGPSFETLQARQPKDFPEAELQEIIDEKGASTQQWLSNVSQSEPRVMLTLSHGLGPGWKTREQQRRLQGAFVLPDKSLLTGEELVSRPFLPGGIWLFLACYGAGTPGRSSYAPWLQQLRDVDRDAARVLEEGMPGEGALPFVAALPQAVLSNPSGPLAVIGHMDLAWVSTFSDQGRLAHSRFLGILRALLQGRRVGNALHTLLRIHSESLVELTALLNQDELARAMGRTSSVDLKVKARLWLLCQDLVNYVLLGDPAVRVPGNAINGE
;
A
#
# COMPACT_ATOMS: atom_id res chain seq x y z
N MET A 1 -15.09 2.69 -13.40
CA MET A 1 -15.07 1.55 -14.35
C MET A 1 -15.00 0.28 -13.51
N ASP A 2 -15.70 -0.79 -13.85
CA ASP A 2 -15.56 -2.07 -13.12
C ASP A 2 -14.36 -2.89 -13.65
N ASP A 3 -14.00 -3.96 -12.93
CA ASP A 3 -12.86 -4.84 -13.26
C ASP A 3 -12.92 -5.38 -14.70
N VAL A 4 -14.11 -5.78 -15.16
CA VAL A 4 -14.30 -6.38 -16.49
C VAL A 4 -14.06 -5.34 -17.58
N LYS A 5 -14.56 -4.11 -17.39
CA LYS A 5 -14.31 -3.00 -18.30
C LYS A 5 -12.84 -2.57 -18.26
N ALA A 6 -12.20 -2.54 -17.09
CA ALA A 6 -10.78 -2.21 -16.94
C ALA A 6 -9.88 -3.21 -17.65
N ALA A 7 -10.12 -4.51 -17.45
CA ALA A 7 -9.43 -5.59 -18.16
C ALA A 7 -9.62 -5.50 -19.69
N ARG A 8 -10.85 -5.15 -20.13
CA ARG A 8 -11.12 -4.92 -21.56
C ARG A 8 -10.32 -3.74 -22.10
N TRP A 9 -10.32 -2.60 -21.40
CA TRP A 9 -9.58 -1.40 -21.79
C TRP A 9 -8.08 -1.67 -21.90
N MET A 10 -7.49 -2.37 -20.92
CA MET A 10 -6.08 -2.76 -20.98
C MET A 10 -5.78 -3.60 -22.23
N ARG A 11 -6.68 -4.52 -22.60
CA ARG A 11 -6.49 -5.39 -23.78
C ARG A 11 -6.67 -4.64 -25.11
N THR A 12 -7.66 -3.76 -25.21
CA THR A 12 -7.99 -3.11 -26.49
C THR A 12 -7.22 -1.82 -26.75
N GLU A 13 -6.86 -1.10 -25.69
CA GLU A 13 -6.18 0.20 -25.78
C GLU A 13 -4.71 0.09 -25.37
N PHE A 14 -4.41 -0.34 -24.15
CA PHE A 14 -3.04 -0.34 -23.63
C PHE A 14 -2.13 -1.37 -24.32
N ARG A 15 -2.65 -2.58 -24.58
CA ARG A 15 -1.96 -3.69 -25.26
C ARG A 15 -2.37 -3.82 -26.72
N LYS A 16 -2.76 -2.72 -27.36
CA LYS A 16 -3.17 -2.75 -28.77
C LYS A 16 -2.04 -3.31 -29.64
N GLU A 17 -2.31 -4.38 -30.39
CA GLU A 17 -1.32 -5.09 -31.22
C GLU A 17 -0.68 -4.22 -32.31
N ALA A 18 -1.32 -3.11 -32.68
CA ALA A 18 -0.75 -2.13 -33.61
C ALA A 18 0.43 -1.34 -33.03
N VAL A 19 0.71 -1.45 -31.72
CA VAL A 19 1.83 -0.80 -31.03
C VAL A 19 2.80 -1.88 -30.56
N ASP A 20 4.06 -1.75 -30.97
CA ASP A 20 5.15 -2.64 -30.56
C ASP A 20 5.25 -2.67 -29.03
N GLU A 21 5.62 -3.82 -28.47
CA GLU A 21 5.81 -3.94 -27.03
C GLU A 21 6.90 -3.00 -26.50
N SER A 22 7.97 -2.75 -27.27
CA SER A 22 9.05 -1.83 -26.87
C SER A 22 8.57 -0.39 -26.72
N ASP A 23 7.50 -0.01 -27.43
CA ASP A 23 6.96 1.34 -27.43
C ASP A 23 5.88 1.53 -26.34
N ARG A 24 5.51 0.46 -25.62
CA ARG A 24 4.51 0.54 -24.56
C ARG A 24 5.14 1.15 -23.30
N PRO A 25 4.53 2.18 -22.70
CA PRO A 25 5.09 2.82 -21.52
C PRO A 25 5.09 1.86 -20.33
N ARG A 26 6.26 1.69 -19.71
CA ARG A 26 6.44 0.89 -18.50
C ARG A 26 6.10 1.64 -17.22
N TYR A 27 6.19 2.97 -17.22
CA TYR A 27 5.83 3.83 -16.09
C TYR A 27 4.58 4.62 -16.47
N LEU A 28 3.52 4.50 -15.69
CA LEU A 28 2.25 5.17 -15.91
C LEU A 28 1.87 5.98 -14.67
N LEU A 29 1.64 7.27 -14.85
CA LEU A 29 1.14 8.14 -13.80
C LEU A 29 -0.31 8.52 -14.09
N LEU A 30 -1.23 8.06 -13.25
CA LEU A 30 -2.64 8.41 -13.32
C LEU A 30 -2.88 9.74 -12.60
N LEU A 31 -3.54 10.69 -13.26
CA LEU A 31 -3.92 11.97 -12.69
C LEU A 31 -5.44 12.02 -12.50
N GLY A 32 -5.90 12.04 -11.24
CA GLY A 32 -7.32 12.11 -10.91
C GLY A 32 -7.77 11.12 -9.85
N ASP A 33 -8.84 11.48 -9.15
CA ASP A 33 -9.44 10.69 -8.07
C ASP A 33 -10.14 9.42 -8.60
N LEU A 34 -10.63 8.58 -7.69
CA LEU A 34 -11.16 7.25 -8.00
C LEU A 34 -12.52 7.28 -8.72
N ASP A 35 -13.24 8.40 -8.64
CA ASP A 35 -14.48 8.63 -9.37
C ASP A 35 -14.22 8.99 -10.85
N GLY A 36 -13.09 9.62 -11.16
CA GLY A 36 -12.63 9.90 -12.53
C GLY A 36 -11.85 8.75 -13.16
N LEU A 37 -10.83 8.23 -12.46
CA LEU A 37 -10.02 7.09 -12.89
C LEU A 37 -10.17 5.98 -11.85
N SER A 38 -10.86 4.90 -12.17
CA SER A 38 -11.25 3.94 -11.13
C SER A 38 -10.06 3.17 -10.53
N LEU A 39 -10.26 2.62 -9.33
CA LEU A 39 -9.26 1.79 -8.66
C LEU A 39 -8.90 0.57 -9.51
N GLU A 40 -9.92 -0.07 -10.08
CA GLU A 40 -9.84 -1.26 -10.92
C GLU A 40 -8.95 -1.01 -12.15
N LEU A 41 -9.01 0.20 -12.73
CA LEU A 41 -8.11 0.59 -13.81
C LEU A 41 -6.64 0.60 -13.36
N GLN A 42 -6.35 1.19 -12.19
CA GLN A 42 -5.00 1.20 -11.63
C GLN A 42 -4.50 -0.22 -11.33
N GLN A 43 -5.35 -1.05 -10.71
CA GLN A 43 -5.02 -2.43 -10.37
C GLN A 43 -4.73 -3.28 -11.61
N VAL A 44 -5.60 -3.22 -12.62
CA VAL A 44 -5.41 -3.95 -13.88
C VAL A 44 -4.13 -3.49 -14.58
N LEU A 45 -3.87 -2.19 -14.69
CA LEU A 45 -2.65 -1.70 -15.35
C LEU A 45 -1.38 -2.11 -14.58
N SER A 46 -1.45 -2.21 -13.25
CA SER A 46 -0.32 -2.58 -12.39
C SER A 46 0.18 -4.02 -12.60
N THR A 47 -0.59 -4.84 -13.32
CA THR A 47 -0.16 -6.19 -13.75
C THR A 47 0.88 -6.15 -14.89
N ASN A 48 1.06 -5.01 -15.56
CA ASN A 48 1.85 -4.87 -16.79
C ASN A 48 2.81 -3.69 -16.81
N ALA A 49 2.46 -2.65 -16.08
CA ALA A 49 3.22 -1.42 -15.96
C ALA A 49 3.41 -1.11 -14.47
N PHE A 50 4.34 -0.21 -14.21
CA PHE A 50 4.54 0.41 -12.92
C PHE A 50 3.63 1.63 -12.83
N VAL A 51 2.55 1.51 -12.07
CA VAL A 51 1.48 2.51 -12.05
C VAL A 51 1.49 3.26 -10.73
N GLY A 52 1.61 4.58 -10.82
CA GLY A 52 1.38 5.48 -9.71
C GLY A 52 0.14 6.35 -9.95
N ARG A 53 -0.34 7.03 -8.91
CA ARG A 53 -1.47 7.95 -8.99
C ARG A 53 -1.19 9.24 -8.23
N LEU A 54 -1.58 10.38 -8.79
CA LEU A 54 -1.65 11.66 -8.08
C LEU A 54 -3.07 12.21 -8.11
N VAL A 55 -3.46 12.71 -6.95
CA VAL A 55 -4.72 13.42 -6.72
C VAL A 55 -4.43 14.52 -5.72
N PHE A 56 -4.75 15.75 -6.08
CA PHE A 56 -4.72 16.87 -5.14
C PHE A 56 -6.00 17.69 -5.28
N PRO A 57 -6.43 18.39 -4.21
CA PRO A 57 -7.60 19.26 -4.26
C PRO A 57 -7.45 20.48 -5.19
N SER A 58 -6.21 20.88 -5.52
CA SER A 58 -5.90 22.05 -6.35
C SER A 58 -4.67 21.82 -7.24
N ALA A 59 -4.52 22.68 -8.27
CA ALA A 59 -3.36 22.70 -9.17
C ALA A 59 -2.04 22.94 -8.40
N ASP A 60 -2.07 23.79 -7.37
CA ASP A 60 -0.91 24.10 -6.52
C ASP A 60 -0.32 22.83 -5.86
N GLY A 61 -1.17 21.85 -5.54
CA GLY A 61 -0.70 20.56 -5.01
C GLY A 61 0.14 19.77 -6.02
N TYR A 62 -0.26 19.79 -7.31
CA TYR A 62 0.51 19.18 -8.39
C TYR A 62 1.81 19.94 -8.61
N GLU A 63 1.78 21.28 -8.63
CA GLU A 63 2.98 22.11 -8.80
C GLU A 63 4.00 21.88 -7.67
N ALA A 64 3.53 21.84 -6.42
CA ALA A 64 4.37 21.56 -5.26
C ALA A 64 4.97 20.15 -5.32
N TYR A 65 4.19 19.15 -5.71
CA TYR A 65 4.68 17.78 -5.90
C TYR A 65 5.76 17.72 -6.99
N CYS A 66 5.49 18.24 -8.19
CA CYS A 66 6.43 18.24 -9.30
C CYS A 66 7.73 18.98 -8.95
N SER A 67 7.62 20.17 -8.35
CA SER A 67 8.78 20.95 -7.90
C SER A 67 9.63 20.18 -6.89
N LYS A 68 8.98 19.46 -5.96
CA LYS A 68 9.66 18.60 -4.98
C LYS A 68 10.38 17.43 -5.66
N VAL A 69 9.71 16.71 -6.57
CA VAL A 69 10.32 15.59 -7.30
C VAL A 69 11.54 16.06 -8.09
N LEU A 70 11.40 17.11 -8.90
CA LEU A 70 12.49 17.66 -9.70
C LEU A 70 13.67 18.09 -8.83
N LYS A 71 13.40 18.76 -7.70
CA LYS A 71 14.44 19.14 -6.73
C LYS A 71 15.23 17.93 -6.24
N TRP A 72 14.57 16.82 -5.92
CA TRP A 72 15.24 15.61 -5.43
C TRP A 72 15.95 14.83 -6.54
N GLU A 73 15.42 14.85 -7.77
CA GLU A 73 16.07 14.23 -8.92
C GLU A 73 17.33 14.99 -9.36
N SER A 74 17.27 16.33 -9.34
CA SER A 74 18.39 17.20 -9.73
C SER A 74 19.44 17.36 -8.62
N SER A 75 19.18 16.87 -7.42
CA SER A 75 20.04 17.16 -6.28
C SER A 75 21.38 16.43 -6.38
N PRO A 76 22.52 17.10 -6.10
CA PRO A 76 23.85 16.48 -6.07
C PRO A 76 24.02 15.43 -4.96
N TYR A 77 22.99 15.14 -4.15
CA TYR A 77 22.98 14.04 -3.17
C TYR A 77 23.08 12.64 -3.78
N GLN A 78 23.11 12.50 -5.11
CA GLN A 78 23.44 11.26 -5.80
C GLN A 78 24.85 10.79 -5.39
N GLY A 79 24.92 9.84 -4.45
CA GLY A 79 26.16 9.17 -4.02
C GLY A 79 26.79 9.64 -2.69
N GLN A 80 26.19 10.61 -1.97
CA GLN A 80 26.74 11.08 -0.67
C GLN A 80 25.84 10.77 0.54
N VAL A 81 24.62 10.29 0.31
CA VAL A 81 23.66 10.07 1.39
C VAL A 81 23.36 8.60 1.55
N ARG A 82 23.53 8.11 2.78
CA ARG A 82 23.27 6.72 3.13
C ARG A 82 21.77 6.45 3.12
N PRO A 83 21.31 5.37 2.48
CA PRO A 83 19.91 4.99 2.56
C PRO A 83 19.55 4.64 4.00
N ARG A 84 18.43 5.16 4.51
CA ARG A 84 17.94 4.78 5.84
C ARG A 84 16.60 4.04 5.74
N ALA A 85 16.46 2.94 6.47
CA ALA A 85 15.19 2.25 6.66
C ALA A 85 14.67 2.49 8.07
N LEU A 86 13.42 2.94 8.19
CA LEU A 86 12.71 3.06 9.46
C LEU A 86 11.50 2.14 9.47
N LEU A 87 11.48 1.20 10.41
CA LEU A 87 10.30 0.41 10.74
C LEU A 87 9.66 1.03 11.99
N TYR A 88 8.43 1.53 11.84
CA TYR A 88 7.70 2.18 12.93
C TYR A 88 6.42 1.42 13.26
N THR A 89 6.20 1.10 14.52
CA THR A 89 4.99 0.44 15.00
C THR A 89 4.26 1.31 16.02
N SER A 90 2.98 1.60 15.75
CA SER A 90 2.04 2.20 16.70
C SER A 90 1.36 1.08 17.49
N LYS A 91 1.88 0.73 18.68
CA LYS A 91 1.26 -0.26 19.56
C LYS A 91 0.21 0.40 20.44
N ASP A 92 -1.05 0.29 20.03
CA ASP A 92 -2.19 0.90 20.73
C ASP A 92 -2.85 -0.02 21.78
N GLY A 93 -2.25 -1.19 22.00
CA GLY A 93 -2.70 -2.24 22.92
C GLY A 93 -3.84 -3.11 22.35
N THR A 94 -4.09 -3.06 21.05
CA THR A 94 -5.00 -4.00 20.38
C THR A 94 -4.26 -5.25 19.90
N SER A 95 -4.96 -6.39 19.89
CA SER A 95 -4.43 -7.65 19.36
C SER A 95 -4.00 -7.56 17.89
N ALA A 96 -4.62 -6.67 17.12
CA ALA A 96 -4.28 -6.46 15.71
C ALA A 96 -2.87 -5.88 15.53
N THR A 97 -2.52 -4.83 16.28
CA THR A 97 -1.18 -4.22 16.20
C THR A 97 -0.12 -5.12 16.82
N ASP A 98 -0.46 -5.86 17.89
CA ASP A 98 0.45 -6.81 18.51
C ASP A 98 0.77 -7.97 17.56
N LEU A 99 -0.26 -8.60 16.99
CA LEU A 99 -0.11 -9.68 16.02
C LEU A 99 0.69 -9.21 14.80
N ALA A 100 0.35 -8.06 14.23
CA ALA A 100 1.05 -7.55 13.06
C ALA A 100 2.52 -7.18 13.38
N TYR A 101 2.82 -6.74 14.59
CA TYR A 101 4.22 -6.58 15.01
C TYR A 101 4.95 -7.93 15.02
N ASP A 102 4.37 -8.94 15.68
CA ASP A 102 4.98 -10.25 15.88
C ASP A 102 5.21 -11.01 14.57
N VAL A 103 4.30 -10.85 13.58
CA VAL A 103 4.37 -11.61 12.32
C VAL A 103 4.90 -10.83 11.12
N LEU A 104 5.03 -9.50 11.22
CA LEU A 104 5.56 -8.66 10.14
C LEU A 104 6.74 -7.80 10.60
N MET A 105 6.53 -6.88 11.54
CA MET A 105 7.51 -5.83 11.82
C MET A 105 8.80 -6.39 12.43
N GLY A 106 8.71 -7.14 13.54
CA GLY A 106 9.86 -7.75 14.19
C GLY A 106 10.65 -8.68 13.27
N PRO A 107 10.01 -9.70 12.65
CA PRO A 107 10.69 -10.58 11.70
C PRO A 107 11.29 -9.85 10.49
N SER A 108 10.67 -8.76 10.03
CA SER A 108 11.21 -7.93 8.96
C SER A 108 12.48 -7.21 9.40
N PHE A 109 12.48 -6.61 10.58
CA PHE A 109 13.64 -5.91 11.10
C PHE A 109 14.83 -6.87 11.31
N GLU A 110 14.59 -8.02 11.94
CA GLU A 110 15.61 -9.08 12.12
C GLU A 110 16.20 -9.53 10.78
N THR A 111 15.35 -9.74 9.77
CA THR A 111 15.80 -10.16 8.44
C THR A 111 16.59 -9.06 7.73
N LEU A 112 16.19 -7.78 7.88
CA LEU A 112 16.94 -6.66 7.32
C LEU A 112 18.32 -6.54 7.97
N GLN A 113 18.41 -6.64 9.30
CA GLN A 113 19.68 -6.60 10.03
C GLN A 113 20.60 -7.74 9.60
N ALA A 114 20.09 -8.97 9.51
CA ALA A 114 20.88 -10.13 9.11
C ALA A 114 21.43 -10.01 7.67
N ARG A 115 20.70 -9.30 6.77
CA ARG A 115 21.08 -9.15 5.36
C ARG A 115 21.85 -7.88 5.06
N GLN A 116 21.77 -6.85 5.91
CA GLN A 116 22.39 -5.55 5.72
C GLN A 116 23.87 -5.63 5.30
N PRO A 117 24.76 -6.40 5.98
CA PRO A 117 26.17 -6.43 5.62
C PRO A 117 26.44 -6.90 4.19
N LYS A 118 25.52 -7.68 3.61
CA LYS A 118 25.65 -8.26 2.27
C LYS A 118 24.89 -7.48 1.21
N ASP A 119 23.65 -7.10 1.49
CA ASP A 119 22.73 -6.58 0.48
C ASP A 119 22.77 -5.05 0.38
N PHE A 120 23.09 -4.34 1.48
CA PHE A 120 23.09 -2.88 1.59
C PHE A 120 23.95 -2.42 2.79
N PRO A 121 25.28 -2.62 2.75
CA PRO A 121 26.17 -2.43 3.91
C PRO A 121 26.22 -1.00 4.45
N GLU A 122 25.88 -0.01 3.61
CA GLU A 122 25.89 1.40 3.98
C GLU A 122 24.54 1.88 4.54
N ALA A 123 23.50 1.05 4.50
CA ALA A 123 22.17 1.47 4.94
C ALA A 123 22.09 1.55 6.47
N GLU A 124 21.43 2.58 7.00
CA GLU A 124 21.09 2.64 8.42
C GLU A 124 19.71 2.00 8.65
N LEU A 125 19.61 1.11 9.63
CA LEU A 125 18.36 0.46 9.99
C LEU A 125 17.92 0.92 11.38
N GLN A 126 16.69 1.39 11.48
CA GLN A 126 16.08 1.81 12.74
C GLN A 126 14.71 1.15 12.90
N GLU A 127 14.44 0.69 14.13
CA GLU A 127 13.11 0.27 14.57
C GLU A 127 12.65 1.17 15.71
N ILE A 128 11.40 1.62 15.64
CA ILE A 128 10.73 2.39 16.69
C ILE A 128 9.40 1.71 16.98
N ILE A 129 9.17 1.43 18.26
CA ILE A 129 7.93 0.84 18.76
C ILE A 129 7.41 1.81 19.81
N ASP A 130 6.38 2.56 19.45
CA ASP A 130 5.74 3.48 20.38
C ASP A 130 4.53 2.79 21.02
N GLU A 131 4.51 2.79 22.34
CA GLU A 131 3.42 2.27 23.17
C GLU A 131 2.58 3.42 23.75
N LYS A 132 1.55 3.09 24.54
CA LYS A 132 0.70 4.08 25.21
C LYS A 132 1.56 5.06 26.04
N GLY A 133 1.45 6.35 25.72
CA GLY A 133 2.19 7.43 26.38
C GLY A 133 3.28 8.07 25.51
N ALA A 134 3.61 7.49 24.35
CA ALA A 134 4.45 8.16 23.36
C ALA A 134 3.72 9.39 22.79
N SER A 135 4.40 10.54 22.75
CA SER A 135 3.80 11.78 22.25
C SER A 135 3.92 11.91 20.72
N THR A 136 2.92 12.51 20.08
CA THR A 136 2.96 12.91 18.66
C THR A 136 4.22 13.70 18.31
N GLN A 137 4.71 14.53 19.24
CA GLN A 137 5.91 15.34 19.03
C GLN A 137 7.17 14.49 18.92
N GLN A 138 7.29 13.43 19.73
CA GLN A 138 8.40 12.48 19.67
C GLN A 138 8.40 11.75 18.32
N TRP A 139 7.23 11.29 17.88
CA TRP A 139 7.07 10.70 16.56
C TRP A 139 7.50 11.64 15.42
N LEU A 140 6.95 12.86 15.42
CA LEU A 140 7.27 13.89 14.41
C LEU A 140 8.77 14.16 14.37
N SER A 141 9.43 14.26 15.53
CA SER A 141 10.87 14.48 15.61
C SER A 141 11.67 13.34 14.95
N ASN A 142 11.21 12.10 15.12
CA ASN A 142 11.85 10.94 14.53
C ASN A 142 11.71 10.96 13.01
N VAL A 143 10.55 11.31 12.46
CA VAL A 143 10.26 11.27 11.01
C VAL A 143 10.62 12.54 10.23
N SER A 144 10.91 13.65 10.91
CA SER A 144 11.22 14.96 10.29
C SER A 144 12.68 15.15 9.86
N GLN A 145 13.59 14.22 10.19
CA GLN A 145 15.02 14.40 9.88
C GLN A 145 15.29 14.39 8.37
N SER A 146 16.22 15.24 7.93
CA SER A 146 16.46 15.60 6.53
C SER A 146 17.36 14.63 5.77
N GLU A 147 17.08 13.33 5.83
CA GLU A 147 17.81 12.31 5.05
C GLU A 147 16.84 11.41 4.27
N PRO A 148 17.19 10.98 3.05
CA PRO A 148 16.40 10.04 2.26
C PRO A 148 16.11 8.77 3.05
N ARG A 149 14.82 8.46 3.23
CA ARG A 149 14.34 7.36 4.06
C ARG A 149 13.34 6.50 3.32
N VAL A 150 13.43 5.20 3.55
CA VAL A 150 12.35 4.24 3.31
C VAL A 150 11.69 4.00 4.67
N MET A 151 10.41 4.29 4.81
CA MET A 151 9.69 4.10 6.07
C MET A 151 8.57 3.09 5.88
N LEU A 152 8.56 2.02 6.66
CA LEU A 152 7.41 1.13 6.82
C LEU A 152 6.74 1.42 8.15
N THR A 153 5.47 1.78 8.13
CA THR A 153 4.70 2.02 9.35
C THR A 153 3.57 1.01 9.51
N LEU A 154 3.39 0.49 10.71
CA LEU A 154 2.24 -0.32 11.12
C LEU A 154 1.38 0.46 12.11
N SER A 155 0.09 0.61 11.80
CA SER A 155 -0.92 1.22 12.68
C SER A 155 -2.33 0.83 12.26
N HIS A 156 -3.33 1.18 13.07
CA HIS A 156 -4.69 1.31 12.54
C HIS A 156 -4.78 2.53 11.62
N GLY A 157 -5.59 2.39 10.57
CA GLY A 157 -6.13 3.54 9.86
C GLY A 157 -7.48 3.89 10.46
N LEU A 158 -7.78 5.18 10.58
CA LEU A 158 -9.07 5.61 11.11
C LEU A 158 -10.19 5.06 10.21
N GLY A 159 -10.92 4.11 10.79
CA GLY A 159 -11.99 3.38 10.15
C GLY A 159 -13.29 4.17 10.08
N PRO A 160 -14.37 3.49 9.68
CA PRO A 160 -15.63 4.15 9.41
C PRO A 160 -16.41 4.58 10.67
N GLY A 161 -17.54 5.29 10.48
CA GLY A 161 -18.35 5.88 11.57
C GLY A 161 -18.72 7.36 11.34
N TRP A 162 -18.75 7.78 10.07
CA TRP A 162 -18.78 9.18 9.67
C TRP A 162 -20.19 9.77 9.72
N LYS A 163 -20.31 10.99 10.26
CA LYS A 163 -21.58 11.74 10.25
C LYS A 163 -21.85 12.39 8.90
N THR A 164 -20.79 12.78 8.20
CA THR A 164 -20.86 13.43 6.90
C THR A 164 -19.79 12.88 5.96
N ARG A 165 -20.06 12.96 4.66
CA ARG A 165 -19.10 12.56 3.62
C ARG A 165 -17.85 13.43 3.62
N GLU A 166 -17.96 14.71 3.96
CA GLU A 166 -16.81 15.60 4.07
C GLU A 166 -15.87 15.15 5.20
N GLN A 167 -16.43 14.80 6.37
CA GLN A 167 -15.67 14.26 7.48
C GLN A 167 -14.96 12.96 7.09
N GLN A 168 -15.67 12.06 6.40
CA GLN A 168 -15.11 10.83 5.86
C GLN A 168 -13.90 11.12 4.94
N ARG A 169 -14.08 11.99 3.94
CA ARG A 169 -13.00 12.31 2.97
C ARG A 169 -11.77 12.90 3.65
N ARG A 170 -11.97 13.71 4.70
CA ARG A 170 -10.87 14.37 5.43
C ARG A 170 -10.11 13.42 6.35
N LEU A 171 -10.77 12.43 6.93
CA LEU A 171 -10.24 11.69 8.09
C LEU A 171 -10.09 10.18 7.87
N GLN A 172 -10.81 9.56 6.94
CA GLN A 172 -10.70 8.12 6.73
C GLN A 172 -9.29 7.75 6.27
N GLY A 173 -8.72 6.72 6.91
CA GLY A 173 -7.35 6.30 6.68
C GLY A 173 -6.29 7.16 7.39
N ALA A 174 -6.68 8.11 8.25
CA ALA A 174 -5.73 8.83 9.10
C ALA A 174 -4.94 7.85 9.99
N PHE A 175 -3.69 8.18 10.28
CA PHE A 175 -2.81 7.33 11.09
C PHE A 175 -3.21 7.42 12.56
N VAL A 176 -3.48 6.29 13.20
CA VAL A 176 -3.84 6.24 14.62
C VAL A 176 -2.60 5.98 15.47
N LEU A 177 -2.28 6.93 16.36
CA LEU A 177 -1.19 6.82 17.33
C LEU A 177 -1.60 5.98 18.56
N PRO A 178 -0.65 5.52 19.39
CA PRO A 178 -0.94 4.63 20.53
C PRO A 178 -1.94 5.21 21.54
N ASP A 179 -1.93 6.54 21.72
CA ASP A 179 -2.83 7.28 22.60
C ASP A 179 -4.20 7.59 21.95
N LYS A 180 -4.46 7.05 20.75
CA LYS A 180 -5.65 7.27 19.92
C LYS A 180 -5.75 8.68 19.31
N SER A 181 -4.72 9.52 19.46
CA SER A 181 -4.60 10.72 18.64
C SER A 181 -4.41 10.36 17.17
N LEU A 182 -4.73 11.31 16.29
CA LEU A 182 -4.75 11.10 14.83
C LEU A 182 -3.71 11.98 14.18
N LEU A 183 -2.87 11.41 13.32
CA LEU A 183 -2.13 12.22 12.35
C LEU A 183 -2.97 12.32 11.08
N THR A 184 -3.36 13.56 10.77
CA THR A 184 -4.24 13.87 9.64
C THR A 184 -3.47 14.60 8.54
N GLY A 185 -4.05 14.65 7.34
CA GLY A 185 -3.47 15.44 6.25
C GLY A 185 -3.30 16.92 6.62
N GLU A 186 -4.25 17.49 7.36
CA GLU A 186 -4.20 18.89 7.82
C GLU A 186 -3.02 19.15 8.76
N GLU A 187 -2.68 18.17 9.59
CA GLU A 187 -1.54 18.30 10.51
C GLU A 187 -0.20 18.23 9.77
N LEU A 188 -0.10 17.43 8.71
CA LEU A 188 1.16 17.15 8.02
C LEU A 188 1.37 17.94 6.73
N VAL A 189 0.39 18.68 6.21
CA VAL A 189 0.52 19.41 4.95
C VAL A 189 1.66 20.44 4.96
N SER A 190 1.96 21.03 6.11
CA SER A 190 2.98 22.09 6.27
C SER A 190 4.10 21.75 7.25
N ARG A 191 4.17 20.51 7.74
CA ARG A 191 5.22 20.05 8.68
C ARG A 191 6.20 19.14 7.95
N PRO A 192 7.52 19.22 8.20
CA PRO A 192 8.44 18.24 7.65
C PRO A 192 7.98 16.82 7.98
N PHE A 193 7.90 15.97 6.96
CA PHE A 193 7.48 14.59 7.13
C PHE A 193 8.12 13.73 6.06
N LEU A 194 9.10 12.92 6.45
CA LEU A 194 9.84 12.06 5.53
C LEU A 194 10.35 12.77 4.24
N PRO A 195 11.08 13.91 4.34
CA PRO A 195 11.47 14.68 3.16
C PRO A 195 12.26 13.85 2.15
N GLY A 196 11.77 13.74 0.92
CA GLY A 196 12.46 13.00 -0.14
C GLY A 196 12.44 11.47 0.01
N GLY A 197 11.73 10.95 1.00
CA GLY A 197 11.64 9.51 1.25
C GLY A 197 10.46 8.83 0.56
N ILE A 198 10.29 7.54 0.87
CA ILE A 198 9.20 6.70 0.39
C ILE A 198 8.52 6.07 1.60
N TRP A 199 7.21 6.21 1.69
CA TRP A 199 6.43 5.74 2.82
C TRP A 199 5.57 4.52 2.44
N LEU A 200 5.82 3.39 3.07
CA LEU A 200 4.95 2.22 3.06
C LEU A 200 4.03 2.32 4.28
N PHE A 201 2.77 2.62 4.04
CA PHE A 201 1.75 2.86 5.05
C PHE A 201 0.83 1.65 5.20
N LEU A 202 1.12 0.77 6.16
CA LEU A 202 0.28 -0.36 6.51
C LEU A 202 -0.80 0.07 7.51
N ALA A 203 -1.96 0.38 6.96
CA ALA A 203 -3.16 0.74 7.69
C ALA A 203 -4.40 0.58 6.80
N CYS A 204 -5.53 0.15 7.37
CA CYS A 204 -6.80 0.11 6.65
C CYS A 204 -7.12 1.49 6.07
N TYR A 205 -7.55 1.53 4.80
CA TYR A 205 -7.88 2.77 4.09
C TYR A 205 -6.75 3.80 3.96
N GLY A 206 -5.50 3.46 4.27
CA GLY A 206 -4.38 4.40 4.30
C GLY A 206 -4.08 5.08 2.96
N ALA A 207 -4.42 4.44 1.83
CA ALA A 207 -4.33 5.04 0.50
C ALA A 207 -5.67 5.62 0.02
N GLY A 208 -6.81 5.17 0.53
CA GLY A 208 -8.11 5.62 0.06
C GLY A 208 -9.25 4.71 0.49
N THR A 209 -10.35 4.79 -0.23
CA THR A 209 -11.55 3.99 0.02
C THR A 209 -12.17 3.61 -1.34
N PRO A 210 -12.38 2.31 -1.61
CA PRO A 210 -12.92 1.86 -2.89
C PRO A 210 -14.42 2.17 -2.97
N GLY A 211 -14.96 2.11 -4.18
CA GLY A 211 -16.39 2.34 -4.38
C GLY A 211 -17.20 1.16 -3.87
N ARG A 212 -16.59 -0.03 -3.91
CA ARG A 212 -17.11 -1.28 -3.36
C ARG A 212 -15.94 -2.07 -2.78
N SER A 213 -16.11 -2.61 -1.58
CA SER A 213 -15.17 -3.57 -1.02
C SER A 213 -15.44 -4.97 -1.56
N SER A 214 -14.38 -5.68 -1.97
CA SER A 214 -14.46 -7.10 -2.31
C SER A 214 -14.90 -7.96 -1.12
N TYR A 215 -14.68 -7.50 0.11
CA TYR A 215 -14.98 -8.23 1.34
C TYR A 215 -16.45 -8.12 1.77
N ALA A 216 -17.12 -7.03 1.40
CA ALA A 216 -18.46 -6.72 1.90
C ALA A 216 -19.50 -7.85 1.69
N PRO A 217 -19.59 -8.52 0.52
CA PRO A 217 -20.54 -9.62 0.34
C PRO A 217 -20.29 -10.82 1.27
N TRP A 218 -19.03 -11.08 1.62
CA TRP A 218 -18.64 -12.19 2.50
C TRP A 218 -18.88 -11.86 3.96
N LEU A 219 -18.50 -10.65 4.38
CA LEU A 219 -18.80 -10.15 5.72
C LEU A 219 -20.31 -10.16 5.97
N GLN A 220 -21.11 -9.78 4.96
CA GLN A 220 -22.58 -9.81 5.06
C GLN A 220 -23.13 -11.22 5.35
N GLN A 221 -22.54 -12.26 4.75
CA GLN A 221 -22.92 -13.65 5.02
C GLN A 221 -22.51 -14.13 6.41
N LEU A 222 -21.43 -13.54 6.96
CA LEU A 222 -20.89 -13.90 8.27
C LEU A 222 -21.53 -13.10 9.42
N ARG A 223 -22.32 -12.07 9.13
CA ARG A 223 -22.88 -11.13 10.11
C ARG A 223 -23.51 -11.81 11.32
N ASP A 224 -24.29 -12.86 11.09
CA ASP A 224 -25.07 -13.50 12.17
C ASP A 224 -24.24 -14.50 13.01
N VAL A 225 -23.05 -14.88 12.53
CA VAL A 225 -22.20 -15.92 13.15
C VAL A 225 -20.82 -15.43 13.59
N ASP A 226 -20.41 -14.23 13.13
CA ASP A 226 -19.15 -13.60 13.46
C ASP A 226 -19.38 -12.15 13.90
N ARG A 227 -19.09 -11.88 15.18
CA ARG A 227 -19.30 -10.56 15.79
C ARG A 227 -18.35 -9.50 15.22
N ASP A 228 -17.14 -9.86 14.81
CA ASP A 228 -16.21 -8.92 14.21
C ASP A 228 -16.66 -8.59 12.78
N ALA A 229 -17.19 -9.56 12.03
CA ALA A 229 -17.81 -9.29 10.74
C ALA A 229 -19.01 -8.34 10.86
N ALA A 230 -19.89 -8.56 11.84
CA ALA A 230 -21.01 -7.67 12.12
C ALA A 230 -20.54 -6.25 12.48
N ARG A 231 -19.53 -6.15 13.35
CA ARG A 231 -18.95 -4.88 13.79
C ARG A 231 -18.34 -4.10 12.62
N VAL A 232 -17.54 -4.74 11.77
CA VAL A 232 -16.92 -4.09 10.60
C VAL A 232 -17.99 -3.56 9.63
N LEU A 233 -19.07 -4.31 9.42
CA LEU A 233 -20.20 -3.85 8.61
C LEU A 233 -20.92 -2.65 9.24
N GLU A 234 -21.16 -2.70 10.55
CA GLU A 234 -21.87 -1.65 11.31
C GLU A 234 -21.04 -0.38 11.47
N GLU A 235 -19.73 -0.51 11.60
CA GLU A 235 -18.82 0.62 11.71
C GLU A 235 -18.78 1.41 10.39
N GLY A 236 -19.13 0.83 9.22
CA GLY A 236 -19.48 1.57 8.01
C GLY A 236 -18.60 1.30 6.79
N MET A 237 -18.66 0.07 6.28
CA MET A 237 -18.14 -0.26 4.95
C MET A 237 -18.74 0.68 3.87
N PRO A 238 -18.03 0.93 2.76
CA PRO A 238 -18.58 1.72 1.66
C PRO A 238 -19.92 1.13 1.20
N GLY A 239 -21.01 1.87 1.41
CA GLY A 239 -22.36 1.47 1.02
C GLY A 239 -22.57 1.53 -0.50
N GLU A 240 -23.68 0.99 -0.99
CA GLU A 240 -24.05 1.12 -2.40
C GLU A 240 -24.13 2.61 -2.81
N GLY A 241 -23.42 2.97 -3.89
CA GLY A 241 -23.36 4.35 -4.38
C GLY A 241 -22.39 5.26 -3.61
N ALA A 242 -21.63 4.74 -2.64
CA ALA A 242 -20.53 5.48 -2.04
C ALA A 242 -19.50 5.88 -3.11
N LEU A 243 -19.15 7.15 -3.15
CA LEU A 243 -18.17 7.66 -4.10
C LEU A 243 -16.76 7.41 -3.57
N PRO A 244 -15.93 6.65 -4.31
CA PRO A 244 -14.58 6.34 -3.89
C PRO A 244 -13.70 7.58 -3.86
N PHE A 245 -12.65 7.54 -3.04
CA PHE A 245 -11.66 8.62 -2.96
C PHE A 245 -10.28 8.12 -2.51
N VAL A 246 -9.23 8.80 -2.96
CA VAL A 246 -7.89 8.71 -2.35
C VAL A 246 -7.89 9.42 -1.00
N ALA A 247 -7.26 8.83 0.03
CA ALA A 247 -7.30 9.36 1.40
C ALA A 247 -6.60 10.75 1.48
N ALA A 248 -7.09 11.64 2.36
CA ALA A 248 -6.55 13.00 2.46
C ALA A 248 -5.10 13.03 2.99
N LEU A 249 -4.73 12.09 3.87
CA LEU A 249 -3.39 12.02 4.46
C LEU A 249 -2.27 11.85 3.41
N PRO A 250 -2.28 10.83 2.53
CA PRO A 250 -1.27 10.70 1.49
C PRO A 250 -1.27 11.87 0.50
N GLN A 251 -2.44 12.44 0.16
CA GLN A 251 -2.49 13.64 -0.69
C GLN A 251 -1.74 14.81 -0.05
N ALA A 252 -2.01 15.10 1.22
CA ALA A 252 -1.39 16.21 1.92
C ALA A 252 0.14 16.08 2.01
N VAL A 253 0.65 14.90 2.40
CA VAL A 253 2.10 14.67 2.51
C VAL A 253 2.79 14.64 1.15
N LEU A 254 2.12 14.20 0.08
CA LEU A 254 2.66 14.27 -1.27
C LEU A 254 2.69 15.72 -1.78
N SER A 255 1.71 16.57 -1.48
CA SER A 255 1.78 18.00 -1.85
C SER A 255 2.75 18.82 -0.99
N ASN A 256 3.12 18.33 0.18
CA ASN A 256 4.03 19.02 1.08
C ASN A 256 5.46 19.09 0.49
N PRO A 257 6.08 20.28 0.32
CA PRO A 257 7.44 20.42 -0.20
C PRO A 257 8.54 19.71 0.61
N SER A 258 8.28 19.49 1.91
CA SER A 258 9.13 18.74 2.84
C SER A 258 8.56 17.35 3.15
N GLY A 259 7.74 16.83 2.24
CA GLY A 259 7.09 15.52 2.31
C GLY A 259 7.84 14.38 1.59
N PRO A 260 7.29 13.15 1.59
CA PRO A 260 7.80 12.03 0.80
C PRO A 260 7.60 12.24 -0.71
N LEU A 261 8.34 11.48 -1.51
CA LEU A 261 8.20 11.40 -2.97
C LEU A 261 7.08 10.45 -3.39
N ALA A 262 6.81 9.42 -2.59
CA ALA A 262 5.81 8.40 -2.87
C ALA A 262 5.25 7.80 -1.58
N VAL A 263 4.00 7.36 -1.64
CA VAL A 263 3.32 6.59 -0.60
C VAL A 263 2.76 5.31 -1.21
N ILE A 264 3.13 4.16 -0.65
CA ILE A 264 2.46 2.88 -0.91
C ILE A 264 1.50 2.65 0.25
N GLY A 265 0.22 2.47 -0.02
CA GLY A 265 -0.77 2.26 1.03
C GLY A 265 -1.91 1.36 0.60
N HIS A 266 -2.79 1.04 1.54
CA HIS A 266 -3.89 0.11 1.32
C HIS A 266 -5.22 0.83 1.06
N MET A 267 -5.97 0.36 0.06
CA MET A 267 -7.24 0.98 -0.35
C MET A 267 -8.43 0.58 0.51
N ASP A 268 -8.42 -0.61 1.10
CA ASP A 268 -9.56 -1.19 1.81
C ASP A 268 -9.13 -1.64 3.22
N LEU A 269 -9.85 -2.56 3.84
CA LEU A 269 -9.41 -3.31 5.02
C LEU A 269 -8.12 -4.09 4.72
N ALA A 270 -7.07 -3.87 5.50
CA ALA A 270 -5.80 -4.56 5.38
C ALA A 270 -5.79 -5.81 6.26
N TRP A 271 -5.51 -6.98 5.67
CA TRP A 271 -5.61 -8.27 6.36
C TRP A 271 -4.25 -8.88 6.69
N VAL A 272 -4.18 -9.56 7.83
CA VAL A 272 -2.98 -10.27 8.30
C VAL A 272 -2.52 -11.37 7.33
N SER A 273 -3.43 -11.88 6.48
CA SER A 273 -3.13 -12.89 5.45
C SER A 273 -2.00 -12.50 4.49
N THR A 274 -1.77 -11.20 4.28
CA THR A 274 -0.67 -10.75 3.41
C THR A 274 0.69 -10.98 4.03
N PHE A 275 0.81 -11.14 5.35
CA PHE A 275 2.10 -11.36 6.01
C PHE A 275 2.10 -12.56 6.98
N SER A 276 1.03 -13.35 7.01
CA SER A 276 0.94 -14.64 7.68
C SER A 276 0.13 -15.64 6.85
N ASP A 277 0.68 -16.83 6.63
CA ASP A 277 0.02 -17.94 5.95
C ASP A 277 -0.10 -19.14 6.89
N GLN A 278 -1.28 -19.33 7.48
CA GLN A 278 -1.56 -20.40 8.44
C GLN A 278 -0.62 -20.41 9.66
N GLY A 279 -0.23 -19.23 10.15
CA GLY A 279 0.75 -19.09 11.23
C GLY A 279 2.20 -19.22 10.78
N ARG A 280 2.45 -19.44 9.47
CA ARG A 280 3.80 -19.31 8.88
C ARG A 280 4.03 -17.85 8.52
N LEU A 281 5.20 -17.33 8.88
CA LEU A 281 5.58 -15.97 8.55
C LEU A 281 5.66 -15.77 7.03
N ALA A 282 5.05 -14.71 6.54
CA ALA A 282 5.12 -14.27 5.15
C ALA A 282 5.55 -12.79 5.04
N HIS A 283 6.26 -12.28 6.07
CA HIS A 283 6.83 -10.93 6.11
C HIS A 283 7.78 -10.63 4.94
N SER A 284 8.35 -11.68 4.34
CA SER A 284 9.23 -11.61 3.17
C SER A 284 8.62 -10.88 1.97
N ARG A 285 7.28 -10.82 1.89
CA ARG A 285 6.54 -10.10 0.84
C ARG A 285 6.77 -8.59 0.89
N PHE A 286 6.69 -7.98 2.08
CA PHE A 286 7.00 -6.55 2.28
C PHE A 286 8.50 -6.27 2.26
N LEU A 287 9.31 -7.22 2.75
CA LEU A 287 10.77 -7.11 2.65
C LEU A 287 11.25 -7.02 1.20
N GLY A 288 10.53 -7.62 0.25
CA GLY A 288 10.82 -7.46 -1.18
C GLY A 288 10.83 -6.00 -1.61
N ILE A 289 9.83 -5.23 -1.17
CA ILE A 289 9.70 -3.80 -1.45
C ILE A 289 10.84 -3.04 -0.78
N LEU A 290 11.04 -3.24 0.53
CA LEU A 290 12.07 -2.53 1.30
C LEU A 290 13.47 -2.76 0.71
N ARG A 291 13.82 -4.00 0.37
CA ARG A 291 15.11 -4.30 -0.27
C ARG A 291 15.24 -3.61 -1.63
N ALA A 292 14.21 -3.65 -2.48
CA ALA A 292 14.25 -3.01 -3.78
C ALA A 292 14.49 -1.49 -3.64
N LEU A 293 13.83 -0.83 -2.69
CA LEU A 293 14.01 0.60 -2.41
C LEU A 293 15.39 0.92 -1.84
N LEU A 294 15.86 0.11 -0.89
CA LEU A 294 17.21 0.25 -0.31
C LEU A 294 18.33 -0.06 -1.31
N GLN A 295 18.03 -0.78 -2.38
CA GLN A 295 18.92 -0.98 -3.52
C GLN A 295 18.82 0.17 -4.55
N GLY A 296 17.89 1.11 -4.36
CA GLY A 296 17.74 2.28 -5.24
C GLY A 296 16.88 2.06 -6.47
N ARG A 297 16.11 0.97 -6.50
CA ARG A 297 15.12 0.75 -7.56
C ARG A 297 14.00 1.80 -7.46
N ARG A 298 13.41 2.10 -8.60
CA ARG A 298 12.24 2.97 -8.69
C ARG A 298 11.05 2.37 -7.93
N VAL A 299 10.25 3.21 -7.29
CA VAL A 299 9.19 2.78 -6.35
C VAL A 299 8.15 1.90 -7.02
N GLY A 300 7.83 2.15 -8.30
CA GLY A 300 6.92 1.31 -9.06
C GLY A 300 7.46 -0.11 -9.28
N ASN A 301 8.77 -0.27 -9.51
CA ASN A 301 9.42 -1.57 -9.57
C ASN A 301 9.39 -2.28 -8.20
N ALA A 302 9.65 -1.53 -7.13
CA ALA A 302 9.61 -2.07 -5.78
C ALA A 302 8.23 -2.60 -5.40
N LEU A 303 7.14 -1.86 -5.68
CA LEU A 303 5.77 -2.35 -5.46
C LEU A 303 5.48 -3.59 -6.31
N HIS A 304 6.00 -3.67 -7.53
CA HIS A 304 5.79 -4.84 -8.39
C HIS A 304 6.36 -6.14 -7.80
N THR A 305 7.34 -6.07 -6.89
CA THR A 305 7.81 -7.25 -6.15
C THR A 305 6.69 -7.91 -5.32
N LEU A 306 5.75 -7.12 -4.80
CA LEU A 306 4.56 -7.57 -4.10
C LEU A 306 3.51 -8.11 -5.08
N LEU A 307 3.27 -7.40 -6.20
CA LEU A 307 2.28 -7.79 -7.22
C LEU A 307 2.66 -9.08 -7.97
N ARG A 308 3.95 -9.45 -8.00
CA ARG A 308 4.36 -10.77 -8.46
C ARG A 308 3.76 -11.88 -7.60
N ILE A 309 3.72 -11.70 -6.28
CA ILE A 309 3.13 -12.68 -5.35
C ILE A 309 1.61 -12.77 -5.52
N HIS A 310 0.96 -11.64 -5.86
CA HIS A 310 -0.44 -11.66 -6.26
C HIS A 310 -0.65 -12.56 -7.48
N SER A 311 0.19 -12.41 -8.50
CA SER A 311 0.11 -13.23 -9.72
C SER A 311 0.34 -14.71 -9.45
N GLU A 312 1.33 -15.05 -8.61
CA GLU A 312 1.61 -16.42 -8.17
C GLU A 312 0.40 -17.03 -7.42
N SER A 313 -0.18 -16.28 -6.48
CA SER A 313 -1.34 -16.70 -5.70
C SER A 313 -2.59 -16.90 -6.58
N LEU A 314 -2.77 -16.06 -7.59
CA LEU A 314 -3.89 -16.15 -8.53
C LEU A 314 -3.77 -17.38 -9.44
N VAL A 315 -2.55 -17.74 -9.86
CA VAL A 315 -2.29 -18.98 -10.62
C VAL A 315 -2.67 -20.20 -9.79
N GLU A 316 -2.27 -20.24 -8.52
CA GLU A 316 -2.62 -21.32 -7.60
C GLU A 316 -4.14 -21.43 -7.40
N LEU A 317 -4.80 -20.30 -7.12
CA LEU A 317 -6.25 -20.25 -6.96
C LEU A 317 -6.98 -20.77 -8.21
N THR A 318 -6.56 -20.33 -9.40
CA THR A 318 -7.18 -20.74 -10.67
C THR A 318 -6.97 -22.24 -10.93
N ALA A 319 -5.81 -22.79 -10.58
CA ALA A 319 -5.54 -24.22 -10.70
C ALA A 319 -6.48 -25.04 -9.80
N LEU A 320 -6.72 -24.60 -8.57
CA LEU A 320 -7.65 -25.26 -7.64
C LEU A 320 -9.11 -25.18 -8.11
N LEU A 321 -9.53 -24.04 -8.67
CA LEU A 321 -10.86 -23.88 -9.26
C LEU A 321 -11.06 -24.80 -10.48
N ASN A 322 -10.03 -24.98 -11.30
CA ASN A 322 -10.08 -25.92 -12.42
C ASN A 322 -10.18 -27.38 -11.94
N GLN A 323 -9.48 -27.75 -10.87
CA GLN A 323 -9.59 -29.09 -10.27
C GLN A 323 -11.00 -29.38 -9.76
N ASP A 324 -11.65 -28.40 -9.12
CA ASP A 324 -13.07 -28.53 -8.73
C ASP A 324 -13.96 -28.84 -9.93
N GLU A 325 -13.80 -28.08 -11.01
CA GLU A 325 -14.66 -28.22 -12.19
C GLU A 325 -14.42 -29.55 -12.90
N LEU A 326 -13.18 -30.00 -13.00
CA LEU A 326 -12.85 -31.33 -13.52
C LEU A 326 -13.46 -32.45 -12.65
N ALA A 327 -13.41 -32.32 -11.32
CA ALA A 327 -14.03 -33.28 -10.42
C ALA A 327 -15.56 -33.33 -10.64
N ARG A 328 -16.22 -32.17 -10.73
CA ARG A 328 -17.67 -32.08 -11.02
C ARG A 328 -18.02 -32.71 -12.37
N ALA A 329 -17.26 -32.42 -13.42
CA ALA A 329 -17.48 -32.99 -14.75
C ALA A 329 -17.35 -34.52 -14.78
N MET A 330 -16.51 -35.09 -13.90
CA MET A 330 -16.36 -36.54 -13.71
C MET A 330 -17.36 -37.15 -12.71
N GLY A 331 -18.31 -36.36 -12.19
CA GLY A 331 -19.25 -36.81 -11.16
C GLY A 331 -18.58 -37.17 -9.82
N ARG A 332 -17.40 -36.62 -9.55
CA ARG A 332 -16.63 -36.84 -8.31
C ARG A 332 -16.77 -35.64 -7.37
N THR A 333 -16.73 -35.92 -6.08
CA THR A 333 -16.56 -34.87 -5.06
C THR A 333 -15.15 -34.30 -5.16
N SER A 334 -15.02 -32.98 -5.21
CA SER A 334 -13.70 -32.34 -5.17
C SER A 334 -13.00 -32.61 -3.84
N SER A 335 -11.71 -32.95 -3.91
CA SER A 335 -10.83 -33.07 -2.74
C SER A 335 -10.19 -31.74 -2.33
N VAL A 336 -10.48 -30.64 -3.05
CA VAL A 336 -9.90 -29.33 -2.76
C VAL A 336 -10.53 -28.74 -1.50
N ASP A 337 -9.70 -28.42 -0.51
CA ASP A 337 -10.14 -27.74 0.71
C ASP A 337 -10.64 -26.32 0.40
N LEU A 338 -11.90 -26.04 0.75
CA LEU A 338 -12.51 -24.73 0.61
C LEU A 338 -11.75 -23.65 1.38
N LYS A 339 -11.16 -23.98 2.54
CA LYS A 339 -10.40 -23.02 3.35
C LYS A 339 -9.15 -22.54 2.61
N VAL A 340 -8.50 -23.41 1.84
CA VAL A 340 -7.33 -23.04 1.03
C VAL A 340 -7.73 -22.05 -0.06
N LYS A 341 -8.79 -22.33 -0.82
CA LYS A 341 -9.30 -21.41 -1.84
C LYS A 341 -9.73 -20.06 -1.25
N ALA A 342 -10.44 -20.07 -0.13
CA ALA A 342 -10.88 -18.84 0.54
C ALA A 342 -9.69 -17.98 0.99
N ARG A 343 -8.63 -18.60 1.52
CA ARG A 343 -7.39 -17.91 1.90
C ARG A 343 -6.64 -17.33 0.71
N LEU A 344 -6.49 -18.09 -0.38
CA LEU A 344 -5.86 -17.60 -1.60
C LEU A 344 -6.65 -16.45 -2.22
N TRP A 345 -7.98 -16.54 -2.22
CA TRP A 345 -8.84 -15.45 -2.68
C TRP A 345 -8.64 -14.20 -1.82
N LEU A 346 -8.68 -14.33 -0.49
CA LEU A 346 -8.45 -13.22 0.44
C LEU A 346 -7.07 -12.58 0.23
N LEU A 347 -6.02 -13.41 0.08
CA LEU A 347 -4.67 -12.97 -0.19
C LEU A 347 -4.58 -12.19 -1.51
N CYS A 348 -5.23 -12.65 -2.58
CA CYS A 348 -5.26 -11.93 -3.85
C CYS A 348 -5.93 -10.55 -3.69
N GLN A 349 -7.07 -10.48 -3.01
CA GLN A 349 -7.77 -9.22 -2.78
C GLN A 349 -6.95 -8.24 -1.94
N ASP A 350 -6.25 -8.73 -0.91
CA ASP A 350 -5.44 -7.86 -0.05
C ASP A 350 -4.19 -7.36 -0.77
N LEU A 351 -3.48 -8.23 -1.50
CA LEU A 351 -2.27 -7.85 -2.25
C LEU A 351 -2.54 -6.78 -3.33
N VAL A 352 -3.64 -6.90 -4.08
CA VAL A 352 -3.95 -5.98 -5.18
C VAL A 352 -4.46 -4.61 -4.67
N ASN A 353 -4.84 -4.52 -3.40
CA ASN A 353 -5.28 -3.29 -2.76
C ASN A 353 -4.13 -2.44 -2.19
N TYR A 354 -2.88 -2.92 -2.24
CA TYR A 354 -1.71 -2.06 -2.06
C TYR A 354 -1.42 -1.30 -3.36
N VAL A 355 -1.63 0.02 -3.31
CA VAL A 355 -1.44 0.91 -4.46
C VAL A 355 -0.34 1.92 -4.21
N LEU A 356 0.24 2.42 -5.29
CA LEU A 356 1.21 3.50 -5.26
C LEU A 356 0.53 4.85 -5.53
N LEU A 357 0.78 5.80 -4.63
CA LEU A 357 0.46 7.22 -4.76
C LEU A 357 1.77 8.01 -4.92
N GLY A 358 1.85 8.83 -5.97
CA GLY A 358 3.09 9.44 -6.44
C GLY A 358 3.52 8.92 -7.82
N ASP A 359 4.58 9.51 -8.36
CA ASP A 359 5.22 9.11 -9.61
C ASP A 359 5.93 7.73 -9.44
N PRO A 360 5.60 6.72 -10.25
CA PRO A 360 6.22 5.39 -10.16
C PRO A 360 7.71 5.35 -10.50
N ALA A 361 8.27 6.40 -11.11
CA ALA A 361 9.65 6.48 -11.50
C ALA A 361 10.58 7.03 -10.42
N VAL A 362 10.05 7.61 -9.33
CA VAL A 362 10.89 8.13 -8.24
C VAL A 362 11.61 7.00 -7.51
N ARG A 363 12.78 7.31 -6.97
CA ARG A 363 13.61 6.41 -6.15
C ARG A 363 14.13 7.16 -4.94
N VAL A 364 14.60 6.42 -3.94
CA VAL A 364 15.31 7.02 -2.81
C VAL A 364 16.57 7.74 -3.33
N PRO A 365 16.71 9.06 -3.10
CA PRO A 365 17.93 9.78 -3.45
C PRO A 365 19.18 9.14 -2.83
N GLY A 366 20.28 9.08 -3.57
CA GLY A 366 21.57 8.54 -3.09
C GLY A 366 21.93 7.15 -3.60
N ASN A 367 20.98 6.33 -4.03
CA ASN A 367 21.21 4.94 -4.48
C ASN A 367 21.05 4.75 -6.00
N ALA A 368 21.69 5.57 -6.83
CA ALA A 368 21.57 5.35 -8.27
C ALA A 368 22.27 4.03 -8.68
N ILE A 369 21.50 3.01 -9.05
CA ILE A 369 22.04 1.87 -9.82
C ILE A 369 22.33 2.39 -11.23
N ASN A 370 23.59 2.27 -11.67
CA ASN A 370 23.94 2.48 -13.07
C ASN A 370 23.35 1.33 -13.92
N GLY A 371 22.25 1.59 -14.63
CA GLY A 371 21.71 0.70 -15.68
C GLY A 371 20.30 0.12 -15.46
N GLU A 372 19.28 0.98 -15.35
CA GLU A 372 17.86 0.59 -15.51
C GLU A 372 17.19 1.28 -16.69
#